data_AF-A0A9W8F8L2-F1
#
_entry.id   AF-A0A9W8F8L2-F1
#
_cell.length_a   1.000
_cell.length_b   1.000
_cell.length_c   1.000
_cell.angle_alpha   90.00
_cell.angle_beta   90.00
_cell.angle_gamma   90.00
#
_symmetry.space_group_name_H-M   'P 1'
#
loop_
_entity.id
_entity.type
_entity.pdbx_description
1 polymer ?
#
loop_
_entity_poly.entity_id
_entity_poly.type
_entity_poly.pdbx_seq_one_letter_code
_entity_poly.pdbx_strand_id
1 'polypeptide(L)'
;MKFFLDDSSVPIQLFSAGNAPSHHRSQQPPATRQQQQPMRSVPGCPYIQFIEDDEYDGSFPFDAFQDLRSAYGSSPLASLQSRMRLVQQQRAQAQLQRLLLEQQMREHAQRERELRRYQTALEQQRQAHARAAAEQARRAYLGRLAKEEQERQERARGEVFSPPFHFFNRILESQLKSQDDVERRRAQKAALGGMLDAYFGKGQKVEAPRTPSASPPLVSAGEQPKKAVELEPGVLDNVLKIVHDRLNEIAAEEEKEAAAPVASEPETPKPQAETAAEGQKGVEIEEPVDYDKLANVLRGRVNTLNDINVFIPRSPPLEQLAAFSAASPPSPPSPKKKEAKTGLESPAMDVDSGAADEHTDSEFAGMLNDCKAHLKDLKETTTAQPSFDTRGKRRHRRHRSRRHARRQEDKPLDETPLPAVEVVSEQAGATTAQKQKQAVNTIEDYIMGVRNARKAQAAMTSLRKLHAIEKELDAIREQYNRQIHDTQLSFVADKSGNLRLAYNQDNKPFLMYQDVLQKLLYKLDEVPSGGDEIVRAKRKAVVVKIQDTLDALDQLQADQESELTESGSALADESSNAE
;
A
#
# COMPACT_ATOMS: atom_id res chain seq x y z
N MET A 1 37.86 14.65 30.48
CA MET A 1 36.46 14.43 30.05
C MET A 1 35.80 13.56 31.10
N LYS A 2 34.86 14.13 31.87
CA LYS A 2 34.08 13.42 32.89
C LYS A 2 32.82 12.88 32.21
N PHE A 3 32.59 11.57 32.28
CA PHE A 3 31.30 10.98 31.92
C PHE A 3 30.49 10.84 33.20
N PHE A 4 29.32 11.49 33.23
CA PHE A 4 28.28 11.21 34.22
C PHE A 4 27.60 9.90 33.80
N LEU A 5 27.55 8.94 34.73
CA LEU A 5 26.68 7.76 34.68
C LEU A 5 25.48 8.10 35.56
N ASP A 6 24.29 8.04 34.98
CA ASP A 6 23.03 8.20 35.70
C ASP A 6 22.75 6.97 36.57
N ASP A 7 22.55 7.25 37.86
CA ASP A 7 22.07 6.34 38.89
C ASP A 7 20.57 6.05 38.69
N SER A 8 20.26 4.98 37.95
CA SER A 8 18.93 4.33 38.04
C SER A 8 19.10 2.89 38.51
N SER A 9 19.14 2.74 39.83
CA SER A 9 19.10 1.46 40.53
C SER A 9 17.71 0.82 40.42
N VAL A 10 17.48 0.05 39.35
CA VAL A 10 16.41 -0.95 39.31
C VAL A 10 17.07 -2.33 39.15
N PRO A 11 16.92 -3.25 40.11
CA PRO A 11 17.52 -4.57 40.00
C PRO A 11 16.79 -5.39 38.92
N ILE A 12 17.52 -5.76 37.86
CA ILE A 12 17.06 -6.67 36.82
C ILE A 12 17.00 -8.08 37.43
N GLN A 13 15.79 -8.57 37.74
CA GLN A 13 15.56 -9.97 38.08
C GLN A 13 15.58 -10.82 36.80
N LEU A 14 16.64 -11.62 36.63
CA LEU A 14 16.73 -12.63 35.60
C LEU A 14 15.95 -13.88 36.04
N PHE A 15 14.78 -14.10 35.46
CA PHE A 15 14.06 -15.37 35.60
C PHE A 15 14.67 -16.42 34.67
N SER A 16 15.15 -17.49 35.30
CA SER A 16 15.66 -18.70 34.64
C SER A 16 14.49 -19.49 34.02
N ALA A 17 14.40 -19.50 32.69
CA ALA A 17 13.44 -20.34 31.97
C ALA A 17 13.96 -21.79 31.94
N GLY A 18 13.46 -22.63 32.85
CA GLY A 18 13.72 -24.06 32.87
C GLY A 18 12.47 -24.84 33.30
N ASN A 19 12.10 -25.81 32.47
CA ASN A 19 11.18 -26.92 32.72
C ASN A 19 9.68 -26.60 32.88
N ALA A 20 8.92 -26.83 31.80
CA ALA A 20 7.51 -27.21 31.89
C ALA A 20 7.34 -28.66 31.38
N PRO A 21 6.66 -29.55 32.13
CA PRO A 21 6.46 -30.95 31.77
C PRO A 21 5.33 -31.12 30.75
N SER A 22 5.55 -32.01 29.79
CA SER A 22 4.56 -32.46 28.79
C SER A 22 3.52 -33.39 29.43
N HIS A 23 2.28 -32.94 29.59
CA HIS A 23 1.15 -33.82 29.87
C HIS A 23 0.52 -34.30 28.55
N HIS A 24 0.73 -35.58 28.24
CA HIS A 24 -0.12 -36.33 27.33
C HIS A 24 -1.51 -36.48 27.96
N ARG A 25 -2.53 -35.84 27.38
CA ARG A 25 -3.94 -36.08 27.71
C ARG A 25 -4.60 -36.80 26.55
N SER A 26 -4.88 -38.08 26.77
CA SER A 26 -5.67 -38.95 25.91
C SER A 26 -7.08 -38.39 25.74
N GLN A 27 -7.53 -38.28 24.48
CA GLN A 27 -8.91 -37.98 24.15
C GLN A 27 -9.73 -39.28 24.19
N GLN A 28 -10.71 -39.33 25.10
CA GLN A 28 -11.89 -40.19 24.96
C GLN A 28 -13.01 -39.34 24.34
N PRO A 29 -13.82 -39.88 23.41
CA PRO A 29 -14.99 -39.18 22.88
C PRO A 29 -16.15 -39.20 23.91
N PRO A 30 -16.88 -38.09 24.13
CA PRO A 30 -18.04 -38.10 25.01
C PRO A 30 -19.26 -38.73 24.31
N ALA A 31 -19.99 -39.50 25.10
CA ALA A 31 -21.20 -40.22 24.72
C ALA A 31 -22.36 -39.27 24.34
N THR A 32 -23.09 -39.69 23.32
CA THR A 32 -24.35 -39.13 22.83
C THR A 32 -25.42 -39.10 23.93
N ARG A 33 -25.68 -37.92 24.49
CA ARG A 33 -26.80 -37.69 25.40
C ARG A 33 -28.04 -37.37 24.57
N GLN A 34 -28.95 -38.35 24.47
CA GLN A 34 -30.29 -38.16 23.90
C GLN A 34 -31.03 -37.06 24.68
N GLN A 35 -31.23 -35.90 24.04
CA GLN A 35 -32.12 -34.87 24.56
C GLN A 35 -33.56 -35.26 24.21
N GLN A 36 -34.34 -35.48 25.26
CA GLN A 36 -35.79 -35.61 25.21
C GLN A 36 -36.39 -34.27 24.79
N GLN A 37 -37.25 -34.29 23.78
CA GLN A 37 -37.97 -33.10 23.35
C GLN A 37 -39.07 -32.75 24.37
N PRO A 38 -39.15 -31.51 24.88
CA PRO A 38 -40.31 -31.06 25.62
C PRO A 38 -41.46 -30.81 24.63
N MET A 39 -42.61 -31.44 24.92
CA MET A 39 -43.90 -31.21 24.26
C MET A 39 -44.22 -29.72 24.29
N ARG A 40 -44.23 -29.06 23.13
CA ARG A 40 -44.76 -27.70 22.97
C ARG A 40 -46.27 -27.75 23.13
N SER A 41 -46.78 -27.19 24.22
CA SER A 41 -48.18 -26.80 24.35
C SER A 41 -48.48 -25.71 23.32
N VAL A 42 -49.56 -25.89 22.56
CA VAL A 42 -50.08 -24.93 21.60
C VAL A 42 -50.85 -23.86 22.39
N PRO A 43 -50.38 -22.59 22.43
CA PRO A 43 -51.14 -21.51 23.05
C PRO A 43 -52.14 -20.98 22.02
N GLY A 44 -53.42 -20.93 22.39
CA GLY A 44 -54.42 -20.13 21.66
C GLY A 44 -55.47 -20.90 20.87
N CYS A 45 -56.11 -21.90 21.47
CA CYS A 45 -57.50 -22.17 21.09
C CYS A 45 -58.39 -21.15 21.82
N PRO A 46 -59.06 -20.21 21.11
CA PRO A 46 -60.02 -19.34 21.76
C PRO A 46 -61.16 -20.19 22.32
N TYR A 47 -61.35 -20.12 23.64
CA TYR A 47 -62.52 -20.69 24.29
C TYR A 47 -63.76 -20.02 23.71
N ILE A 48 -64.62 -20.81 23.08
CA ILE A 48 -65.97 -20.40 22.71
C ILE A 48 -66.71 -20.17 24.02
N GLN A 49 -66.84 -18.91 24.43
CA GLN A 49 -67.72 -18.52 25.51
C GLN A 49 -69.16 -18.66 24.98
N PHE A 50 -69.90 -19.60 25.54
CA PHE A 50 -71.34 -19.66 25.38
C PHE A 50 -71.91 -18.47 26.12
N ILE A 51 -72.34 -17.46 25.37
CA ILE A 51 -73.11 -16.35 25.89
C ILE A 51 -74.53 -16.88 26.12
N GLU A 52 -74.91 -17.01 27.39
CA GLU A 52 -76.29 -17.26 27.83
C GLU A 52 -77.03 -15.91 27.81
N ASP A 53 -77.35 -15.40 26.63
CA ASP A 53 -78.27 -14.26 26.49
C ASP A 53 -79.59 -14.77 25.89
N ASP A 54 -80.64 -14.74 26.71
CA ASP A 54 -82.00 -15.22 26.45
C ASP A 54 -82.82 -14.34 25.47
N GLU A 55 -82.18 -13.50 24.64
CA GLU A 55 -82.85 -12.77 23.57
C GLU A 55 -82.62 -13.47 22.22
N TYR A 56 -83.28 -14.61 22.07
CA TYR A 56 -83.32 -15.42 20.85
C TYR A 56 -84.25 -14.78 19.81
N ASP A 57 -83.76 -13.74 19.13
CA ASP A 57 -84.42 -13.20 17.94
C ASP A 57 -84.18 -14.20 16.80
N GLY A 58 -85.25 -14.78 16.25
CA GLY A 58 -85.28 -16.01 15.42
C GLY A 58 -84.55 -15.98 14.05
N SER A 59 -83.42 -15.29 13.97
CA SER A 59 -82.44 -15.32 12.89
C SER A 59 -81.67 -16.65 12.92
N PHE A 60 -82.10 -17.58 12.07
CA PHE A 60 -81.53 -18.92 11.91
C PHE A 60 -79.99 -18.95 11.81
N PRO A 61 -79.31 -19.93 12.45
CA PRO A 61 -77.84 -20.02 12.52
C PRO A 61 -77.20 -20.60 11.26
N PHE A 62 -77.85 -20.51 10.09
CA PHE A 62 -77.32 -21.08 8.85
C PHE A 62 -76.17 -20.25 8.28
N ASP A 63 -76.12 -18.94 8.56
CA ASP A 63 -75.02 -18.07 8.13
C ASP A 63 -73.74 -18.28 8.95
N ALA A 64 -73.84 -18.64 10.24
CA ALA A 64 -72.65 -18.90 11.06
C ALA A 64 -71.82 -20.10 10.57
N PHE A 65 -72.48 -21.11 9.98
CA PHE A 65 -71.78 -22.25 9.37
C PHE A 65 -71.20 -21.92 7.98
N GLN A 66 -71.78 -20.95 7.27
CA GLN A 66 -71.27 -20.47 5.99
C GLN A 66 -70.07 -19.54 6.20
N ASP A 67 -70.06 -18.76 7.29
CA ASP A 67 -68.91 -17.99 7.75
C ASP A 67 -67.79 -18.86 8.31
N LEU A 68 -68.08 -19.95 9.01
CA LEU A 68 -67.07 -20.94 9.38
C LEU A 68 -66.50 -21.66 8.14
N ARG A 69 -67.32 -21.96 7.13
CA ARG A 69 -66.82 -22.51 5.86
C ARG A 69 -66.05 -21.52 5.01
N SER A 70 -66.33 -20.22 5.08
CA SER A 70 -65.56 -19.19 4.36
C SER A 70 -64.24 -18.84 5.09
N ALA A 71 -64.24 -18.86 6.43
CA ALA A 71 -63.05 -18.67 7.26
C ALA A 71 -62.03 -19.83 7.16
N TYR A 72 -62.51 -21.06 6.97
CA TYR A 72 -61.62 -22.23 6.76
C TYR A 72 -61.50 -22.66 5.29
N GLY A 73 -62.39 -22.21 4.40
CA GLY A 73 -62.42 -22.51 2.97
C GLY A 73 -61.53 -21.61 2.11
N SER A 74 -61.14 -20.43 2.62
CA SER A 74 -60.08 -19.58 2.06
C SER A 74 -58.68 -20.05 2.50
N SER A 75 -58.48 -21.37 2.43
CA SER A 75 -57.22 -22.11 2.34
C SER A 75 -55.97 -21.53 3.03
N PRO A 76 -55.91 -21.58 4.38
CA PRO A 76 -54.64 -21.50 5.11
C PRO A 76 -53.59 -22.53 4.62
N LEU A 77 -54.04 -23.60 3.95
CA LEU A 77 -53.16 -24.58 3.33
C LEU A 77 -52.44 -24.04 2.08
N ALA A 78 -53.11 -23.27 1.22
CA ALA A 78 -52.50 -22.68 0.03
C ALA A 78 -51.52 -21.57 0.39
N SER A 79 -51.82 -20.77 1.42
CA SER A 79 -50.88 -19.76 1.93
C SER A 79 -49.65 -20.42 2.55
N LEU A 80 -49.82 -21.51 3.32
CA LEU A 80 -48.72 -22.30 3.87
C LEU A 80 -47.87 -22.95 2.78
N GLN A 81 -48.48 -23.54 1.75
CA GLN A 81 -47.76 -24.10 0.60
C GLN A 81 -46.98 -23.03 -0.17
N SER A 82 -47.56 -21.84 -0.34
CA SER A 82 -46.88 -20.70 -0.98
C SER A 82 -45.69 -20.22 -0.17
N ARG A 83 -45.84 -20.13 1.17
CA ARG A 83 -44.75 -19.79 2.09
C ARG A 83 -43.64 -20.85 2.07
N MET A 84 -44.00 -22.13 2.00
CA MET A 84 -43.02 -23.23 1.89
C MET A 84 -42.25 -23.15 0.57
N ARG A 85 -42.91 -22.87 -0.55
CA ARG A 85 -42.25 -22.65 -1.85
C ARG A 85 -41.30 -21.45 -1.79
N LEU A 86 -41.71 -20.35 -1.16
CA LEU A 86 -40.87 -19.16 -0.98
C LEU A 86 -39.61 -19.49 -0.16
N VAL A 87 -39.75 -20.21 0.95
CA VAL A 87 -38.61 -20.63 1.78
C VAL A 87 -37.68 -21.58 1.00
N GLN A 88 -38.24 -22.50 0.22
CA GLN A 88 -37.44 -23.38 -0.66
C GLN A 88 -36.69 -22.58 -1.73
N GLN A 89 -37.33 -21.57 -2.33
CA GLN A 89 -36.71 -20.67 -3.29
C GLN A 89 -35.58 -19.85 -2.65
N GLN A 90 -35.80 -19.28 -1.47
CA GLN A 90 -34.78 -18.56 -0.70
C GLN A 90 -33.60 -19.47 -0.35
N ARG A 91 -33.85 -20.73 0.04
CA ARG A 91 -32.80 -21.71 0.31
C ARG A 91 -31.98 -22.04 -0.95
N ALA A 92 -32.63 -22.20 -2.10
CA ALA A 92 -31.95 -22.42 -3.36
C ALA A 92 -31.08 -21.22 -3.78
N GLN A 93 -31.58 -19.99 -3.58
CA GLN A 93 -30.80 -18.77 -3.82
C GLN A 93 -29.58 -18.67 -2.90
N ALA A 94 -29.74 -18.95 -1.60
CA ALA A 94 -28.63 -18.95 -0.65
C ALA A 94 -27.57 -20.02 -1.00
N GLN A 95 -28.00 -21.20 -1.49
CA GLN A 95 -27.07 -22.23 -1.96
C GLN A 95 -26.26 -21.78 -3.18
N LEU A 96 -26.89 -21.09 -4.14
CA LEU A 96 -26.21 -20.56 -5.31
C LEU A 96 -25.22 -19.46 -4.94
N GLN A 97 -25.60 -18.56 -4.03
CA GLN A 97 -24.69 -17.54 -3.49
C GLN A 97 -23.48 -18.16 -2.80
N ARG A 98 -23.67 -19.23 -2.02
CA ARG A 98 -22.58 -19.96 -1.37
C ARG A 98 -21.62 -20.59 -2.38
N LEU A 99 -22.14 -21.20 -3.45
CA LEU A 99 -21.31 -21.79 -4.51
C LEU A 99 -20.51 -20.73 -5.27
N LEU A 100 -21.11 -19.56 -5.53
CA LEU A 100 -20.43 -18.44 -6.19
C LEU A 100 -19.28 -17.90 -5.31
N LEU A 101 -19.53 -17.72 -4.01
CA LEU A 101 -18.51 -17.28 -3.07
C LEU A 101 -17.39 -18.32 -2.93
N GLU A 102 -17.73 -19.62 -2.88
CA GLU A 102 -16.75 -20.71 -2.84
C GLU A 102 -15.89 -20.73 -4.10
N GLN A 103 -16.47 -20.48 -5.28
CA GLN A 103 -15.73 -20.35 -6.53
C GLN A 103 -14.75 -19.17 -6.48
N GLN A 104 -15.20 -18.00 -6.03
CA GLN A 104 -14.34 -16.81 -5.89
C GLN A 104 -13.16 -17.07 -4.95
N MET A 105 -13.39 -17.75 -3.82
CA MET A 105 -12.32 -18.13 -2.89
C MET A 105 -11.32 -19.09 -3.52
N ARG A 106 -11.77 -20.06 -4.34
CA ARG A 106 -10.88 -20.97 -5.07
C ARG A 106 -10.03 -20.22 -6.10
N GLU A 107 -10.61 -19.28 -6.84
CA GLU A 107 -9.88 -18.46 -7.81
C GLU A 107 -8.84 -17.57 -7.11
N HIS A 108 -9.18 -16.96 -5.97
CA HIS A 108 -8.23 -16.19 -5.16
C HIS A 108 -7.06 -17.07 -4.68
N ALA A 109 -7.36 -18.26 -4.14
CA ALA A 109 -6.34 -19.21 -3.71
C ALA A 109 -5.44 -19.69 -4.86
N GLN A 110 -5.95 -19.80 -6.08
CA GLN A 110 -5.15 -20.12 -7.27
C GLN A 110 -4.21 -18.97 -7.63
N ARG A 111 -4.71 -17.72 -7.67
CA ARG A 111 -3.89 -16.52 -7.93
C ARG A 111 -2.77 -16.36 -6.91
N GLU A 112 -3.05 -16.62 -5.63
CA GLU A 112 -2.01 -16.61 -4.59
C GLU A 112 -0.92 -17.66 -4.82
N ARG A 113 -1.30 -18.88 -5.22
CA ARG A 113 -0.32 -19.94 -5.54
C ARG A 113 0.54 -19.55 -6.74
N GLU A 114 -0.04 -18.92 -7.76
CA GLU A 114 0.69 -18.43 -8.92
C GLU A 114 1.67 -17.31 -8.54
N LEU A 115 1.24 -16.33 -7.74
CA LEU A 115 2.12 -15.27 -7.24
C LEU A 115 3.30 -15.84 -6.43
N ARG A 116 3.08 -16.84 -5.57
CA ARG A 116 4.15 -17.53 -4.85
C ARG A 116 5.13 -18.26 -5.78
N ARG A 117 4.63 -18.86 -6.88
CA ARG A 117 5.49 -19.48 -7.91
C ARG A 117 6.34 -18.43 -8.63
N TYR A 118 5.77 -17.28 -8.99
CA TYR A 118 6.52 -16.19 -9.60
C TYR A 118 7.59 -15.62 -8.66
N GLN A 119 7.26 -15.45 -7.38
CA GLN A 119 8.24 -14.99 -6.38
C GLN A 119 9.41 -15.96 -6.23
N THR A 120 9.14 -17.26 -6.11
CA THR A 120 10.20 -18.28 -5.98
C THR A 120 11.04 -18.38 -7.25
N ALA A 121 10.45 -18.26 -8.44
CA ALA A 121 11.20 -18.20 -9.70
C ALA A 121 12.12 -16.98 -9.79
N LEU A 122 11.64 -15.81 -9.38
CA LEU A 122 12.41 -14.56 -9.37
C LEU A 122 13.56 -14.62 -8.35
N GLU A 123 13.34 -15.24 -7.20
CA GLU A 123 14.39 -15.48 -6.21
C GLU A 123 15.46 -16.44 -6.74
N GLN A 124 15.06 -17.54 -7.40
CA GLN A 124 15.99 -18.46 -8.05
C GLN A 124 16.83 -17.75 -9.12
N GLN A 125 16.22 -16.86 -9.92
CA GLN A 125 16.95 -16.05 -10.91
C GLN A 125 17.98 -15.13 -10.23
N ARG A 126 17.61 -14.44 -9.14
CA ARG A 126 18.54 -13.62 -8.36
C ARG A 126 19.71 -14.44 -7.80
N GLN A 127 19.42 -15.63 -7.27
CA GLN A 127 20.45 -16.54 -6.77
C GLN A 127 21.37 -17.03 -7.91
N ALA A 128 20.84 -17.32 -9.09
CA ALA A 128 21.63 -17.70 -10.26
C ALA A 128 22.56 -16.57 -10.72
N HIS A 129 22.06 -15.33 -10.80
CA HIS A 129 22.90 -14.16 -11.10
C HIS A 129 23.98 -13.93 -10.04
N ALA A 130 23.65 -14.08 -8.75
CA ALA A 130 24.62 -13.95 -7.67
C ALA A 130 25.74 -15.01 -7.77
N ARG A 131 25.39 -16.27 -8.11
CA ARG A 131 26.36 -17.34 -8.35
C ARG A 131 27.25 -17.04 -9.56
N ALA A 132 26.67 -16.61 -10.68
CA ALA A 132 27.42 -16.25 -11.87
C ALA A 132 28.40 -15.08 -11.60
N ALA A 133 27.96 -14.05 -10.88
CA ALA A 133 28.81 -12.93 -10.46
C ALA A 133 29.95 -13.39 -9.54
N ALA A 134 29.67 -14.28 -8.58
CA ALA A 134 30.70 -14.84 -7.71
C ALA A 134 31.74 -15.67 -8.48
N GLU A 135 31.32 -16.45 -9.48
CA GLU A 135 32.22 -17.19 -10.36
C GLU A 135 33.10 -16.26 -11.21
N GLN A 136 32.53 -15.20 -11.77
CA GLN A 136 33.28 -14.18 -12.52
C GLN A 136 34.33 -13.50 -11.62
N ALA A 137 33.94 -13.11 -10.41
CA ALA A 137 34.86 -12.52 -9.43
C ALA A 137 36.01 -13.49 -9.07
N ARG A 138 35.69 -14.78 -8.90
CA ARG A 138 36.68 -15.83 -8.65
C ARG A 138 37.64 -16.00 -9.83
N ARG A 139 37.15 -15.99 -11.07
CA ARG A 139 38.01 -16.06 -12.28
C ARG A 139 38.92 -14.84 -12.39
N ALA A 140 38.38 -13.64 -12.15
CA ALA A 140 39.16 -12.41 -12.15
C ALA A 140 40.27 -12.43 -11.08
N TYR A 141 39.96 -12.93 -9.88
CA TYR A 141 40.95 -13.09 -8.81
C TYR A 141 42.07 -14.06 -9.19
N LEU A 142 41.73 -15.24 -9.71
CA LEU A 142 42.73 -16.21 -10.16
C LEU A 142 43.59 -15.66 -11.32
N GLY A 143 43.00 -14.87 -12.22
CA GLY A 143 43.74 -14.18 -13.27
C GLY A 143 44.74 -13.15 -12.74
N ARG A 144 44.36 -12.38 -11.71
CA ARG A 144 45.29 -11.46 -11.02
C ARG A 144 46.40 -12.21 -10.31
N LEU A 145 46.08 -13.32 -9.64
CA LEU A 145 47.07 -14.14 -8.94
C LEU A 145 48.13 -14.70 -9.91
N ALA A 146 47.69 -15.20 -11.07
CA ALA A 146 48.59 -15.71 -12.11
C ALA A 146 49.50 -14.60 -12.69
N LYS A 147 48.96 -13.39 -12.91
CA LYS A 147 49.75 -12.23 -13.34
C LYS A 147 50.78 -11.84 -12.30
N GLU A 148 50.42 -11.79 -11.02
CA GLU A 148 51.35 -11.48 -9.93
C GLU A 148 52.47 -12.53 -9.82
N GLU A 149 52.14 -13.81 -10.00
CA GLU A 149 53.15 -14.88 -10.07
C GLU A 149 54.09 -14.72 -11.26
N GLN A 150 53.56 -14.35 -12.44
CA GLN A 150 54.38 -14.06 -13.62
C GLN A 150 55.30 -12.86 -13.38
N GLU A 151 54.79 -11.75 -12.85
CA GLU A 151 55.59 -10.58 -12.50
C GLU A 151 56.68 -10.93 -11.48
N ARG A 152 56.38 -11.79 -10.49
CA ARG A 152 57.40 -12.28 -9.56
C ARG A 152 58.48 -13.12 -10.24
N GLN A 153 58.12 -13.97 -11.19
CA GLN A 153 59.09 -14.75 -11.97
C GLN A 153 59.94 -13.85 -12.87
N GLU A 154 59.35 -12.82 -13.48
CA GLU A 154 60.08 -11.82 -14.28
C GLU A 154 61.03 -11.00 -13.41
N ARG A 155 60.61 -10.57 -12.22
CA ARG A 155 61.49 -9.92 -11.24
C ARG A 155 62.63 -10.83 -10.81
N ALA A 156 62.36 -12.10 -10.53
CA ALA A 156 63.39 -13.07 -10.17
C ALA A 156 64.39 -13.36 -11.32
N ARG A 157 63.96 -13.21 -12.58
CA ARG A 157 64.84 -13.33 -13.76
C ARG A 157 65.61 -12.04 -14.07
N GLY A 158 65.07 -10.89 -13.68
CA GLY A 158 65.67 -9.56 -13.89
C GLY A 158 66.59 -9.07 -12.77
N GLU A 159 66.76 -9.81 -11.67
CA GLU A 159 67.71 -9.49 -10.61
C GLU A 159 69.17 -9.74 -11.04
N VAL A 160 69.63 -8.91 -11.97
CA VAL A 160 71.04 -8.55 -12.09
C VAL A 160 71.36 -7.63 -10.92
N PHE A 161 72.04 -8.19 -9.92
CA PHE A 161 72.75 -7.55 -8.81
C PHE A 161 72.71 -6.01 -8.82
N SER A 162 71.61 -5.43 -8.36
CA SER A 162 71.51 -3.99 -8.13
C SER A 162 71.84 -3.72 -6.66
N PRO A 163 72.76 -2.79 -6.34
CA PRO A 163 73.25 -2.59 -4.97
C PRO A 163 72.12 -2.19 -4.00
N PRO A 164 72.31 -2.40 -2.68
CA PRO A 164 71.27 -2.25 -1.67
C PRO A 164 70.98 -0.77 -1.37
N PHE A 165 70.33 -0.07 -2.30
CA PHE A 165 69.75 1.26 -2.09
C PHE A 165 68.25 1.19 -1.76
N HIS A 166 67.71 0.03 -1.37
CA HIS A 166 66.30 -0.16 -1.01
C HIS A 166 65.83 0.67 0.20
N PHE A 167 66.75 1.25 0.97
CA PHE A 167 66.41 2.16 2.04
C PHE A 167 65.74 3.44 1.54
N PHE A 168 66.22 4.01 0.42
CA PHE A 168 65.65 5.24 -0.14
C PHE A 168 64.28 5.00 -0.78
N ASN A 169 64.08 3.86 -1.44
CA ASN A 169 62.77 3.51 -2.00
C ASN A 169 61.72 3.28 -0.91
N ARG A 170 62.10 2.71 0.24
CA ARG A 170 61.18 2.58 1.39
C ARG A 170 60.79 3.94 1.99
N ILE A 171 61.72 4.88 2.05
CA ILE A 171 61.44 6.24 2.53
C ILE A 171 60.56 6.98 1.53
N LEU A 172 60.83 6.88 0.23
CA LEU A 172 60.01 7.49 -0.82
C LEU A 172 58.60 6.89 -0.87
N GLU A 173 58.45 5.57 -0.77
CA GLU A 173 57.15 4.91 -0.68
C GLU A 173 56.39 5.27 0.59
N SER A 174 57.09 5.44 1.72
CA SER A 174 56.48 5.90 2.96
C SER A 174 56.00 7.36 2.85
N GLN A 175 56.75 8.21 2.15
CA GLN A 175 56.34 9.60 1.93
C GLN A 175 55.17 9.70 0.95
N LEU A 176 55.17 8.93 -0.15
CA LEU A 176 54.02 8.85 -1.06
C LEU A 176 52.77 8.34 -0.35
N LYS A 177 52.86 7.27 0.45
CA LYS A 177 51.72 6.78 1.24
C LYS A 177 51.20 7.82 2.22
N SER A 178 52.09 8.60 2.83
CA SER A 178 51.66 9.67 3.74
C SER A 178 50.93 10.80 2.99
N GLN A 179 51.34 11.11 1.76
CA GLN A 179 50.65 12.07 0.89
C GLN A 179 49.28 11.55 0.47
N ASP A 180 49.19 10.30 0.02
CA ASP A 180 47.92 9.68 -0.37
C ASP A 180 46.92 9.65 0.80
N ASP A 181 47.38 9.37 2.01
CA ASP A 181 46.53 9.39 3.21
C ASP A 181 46.07 10.81 3.56
N VAL A 182 46.92 11.83 3.36
CA VAL A 182 46.56 13.24 3.55
C VAL A 182 45.55 13.69 2.49
N GLU A 183 45.74 13.29 1.22
CA GLU A 183 44.80 13.58 0.14
C GLU A 183 43.47 12.85 0.33
N ARG A 184 43.47 11.59 0.78
CA ARG A 184 42.25 10.87 1.16
C ARG A 184 41.49 11.59 2.26
N ARG A 185 42.20 12.04 3.31
CA ARG A 185 41.57 12.81 4.40
C ARG A 185 41.05 14.15 3.89
N ARG A 186 41.76 14.82 2.98
CA ARG A 186 41.32 16.08 2.38
C ARG A 186 40.08 15.89 1.52
N ALA A 187 40.03 14.83 0.71
CA ALA A 187 38.88 14.47 -0.11
C ALA A 187 37.66 14.07 0.74
N GLN A 188 37.87 13.28 1.80
CA GLN A 188 36.79 12.94 2.75
C GLN A 188 36.27 14.19 3.47
N LYS A 189 37.15 15.12 3.86
CA LYS A 189 36.77 16.38 4.51
C LYS A 189 36.03 17.32 3.56
N ALA A 190 36.43 17.37 2.29
CA ALA A 190 35.73 18.12 1.25
C ALA A 190 34.34 17.54 0.94
N ALA A 191 34.22 16.21 0.86
CA ALA A 191 32.93 15.53 0.68
C ALA A 191 31.97 15.78 1.85
N LEU A 192 32.49 15.74 3.09
CA LEU A 192 31.73 16.11 4.30
C LEU A 192 31.33 17.59 4.30
N GLY A 193 32.22 18.48 3.87
CA GLY A 193 31.94 19.91 3.72
C GLY A 193 30.81 20.17 2.73
N GLY A 194 30.86 19.56 1.53
CA GLY A 194 29.78 19.69 0.55
C GLY A 194 28.45 19.09 1.02
N MET A 195 28.48 18.01 1.81
CA MET A 195 27.28 17.42 2.39
C MET A 195 26.68 18.30 3.50
N LEU A 196 27.52 18.99 4.29
CA LEU A 196 27.09 19.95 5.32
C LEU A 196 26.58 21.24 4.69
N ASP A 197 27.22 21.77 3.66
CA ASP A 197 26.73 22.94 2.92
C ASP A 197 25.41 22.62 2.21
N ALA A 198 25.20 21.40 1.72
CA ALA A 198 23.90 20.98 1.19
C ALA A 198 22.80 20.88 2.27
N TYR A 199 23.17 20.57 3.51
CA TYR A 199 22.22 20.42 4.62
C TYR A 199 21.92 21.73 5.35
N PHE A 200 22.91 22.62 5.48
CA PHE A 200 22.84 23.87 6.26
C PHE A 200 22.89 25.14 5.41
N GLY A 201 23.36 25.06 4.16
CA GLY A 201 23.44 26.17 3.21
C GLY A 201 22.11 26.49 2.55
N LYS A 202 21.10 26.85 3.34
CA LYS A 202 19.91 27.56 2.86
C LYS A 202 19.99 29.01 3.35
N GLY A 203 20.35 29.90 2.44
CA GLY A 203 20.16 31.34 2.66
C GLY A 203 21.21 32.26 2.05
N GLN A 204 21.61 32.10 0.78
CA GLN A 204 22.24 33.20 0.06
C GLN A 204 21.35 33.69 -1.08
N LYS A 205 20.66 34.77 -0.71
CA LYS A 205 20.21 35.93 -1.49
C LYS A 205 20.84 36.02 -2.87
N VAL A 206 19.96 36.01 -3.88
CA VAL A 206 20.24 36.31 -5.28
C VAL A 206 20.74 37.75 -5.40
N GLU A 207 21.99 37.93 -5.82
CA GLU A 207 22.48 39.20 -6.39
C GLU A 207 23.16 38.94 -7.75
N ALA A 208 22.95 39.92 -8.63
CA ALA A 208 23.00 39.87 -10.09
C ALA A 208 24.41 39.80 -10.72
N PRO A 209 24.52 39.53 -12.04
CA PRO A 209 25.79 39.21 -12.69
C PRO A 209 26.56 40.47 -13.09
N ARG A 210 27.88 40.45 -12.89
CA ARG A 210 28.83 41.41 -13.47
C ARG A 210 29.79 40.71 -14.42
N THR A 211 30.05 41.43 -15.51
CA THR A 211 30.75 41.12 -16.76
C THR A 211 32.24 40.74 -16.61
N PRO A 212 32.83 40.04 -17.60
CA PRO A 212 34.25 39.70 -17.63
C PRO A 212 35.11 40.82 -18.22
N SER A 213 36.29 41.04 -17.62
CA SER A 213 37.31 41.97 -18.12
C SER A 213 38.71 41.34 -18.01
N ALA A 214 39.31 41.14 -19.18
CA ALA A 214 40.73 41.30 -19.54
C ALA A 214 41.84 40.54 -18.78
N SER A 215 42.51 39.67 -19.54
CA SER A 215 43.94 39.26 -19.54
C SER A 215 44.92 40.47 -19.56
N PRO A 216 46.30 40.36 -19.60
CA PRO A 216 47.26 39.21 -19.69
C PRO A 216 48.59 39.46 -18.86
N PRO A 217 49.85 39.03 -19.21
CA PRO A 217 50.47 37.72 -19.59
C PRO A 217 51.83 37.35 -18.88
N LEU A 218 52.40 36.16 -19.24
CA LEU A 218 53.80 35.87 -19.71
C LEU A 218 54.80 35.01 -18.87
N VAL A 219 55.43 34.02 -19.57
CA VAL A 219 56.74 33.26 -19.43
C VAL A 219 56.97 32.34 -18.19
N SER A 220 57.67 31.19 -18.23
CA SER A 220 58.63 30.57 -19.17
C SER A 220 58.84 29.04 -18.98
N ALA A 221 59.07 28.34 -20.10
CA ALA A 221 60.02 27.26 -20.42
C ALA A 221 60.46 26.17 -19.40
N GLY A 222 60.48 24.90 -19.86
CA GLY A 222 61.54 23.93 -19.50
C GLY A 222 61.16 22.43 -19.44
N GLU A 223 61.56 21.68 -20.48
CA GLU A 223 61.93 20.24 -20.52
C GLU A 223 60.87 19.11 -20.50
N GLN A 224 60.87 18.33 -21.60
CA GLN A 224 60.28 16.98 -21.72
C GLN A 224 61.33 15.90 -21.35
N PRO A 225 60.93 14.65 -21.00
CA PRO A 225 60.78 13.65 -22.07
C PRO A 225 59.70 12.56 -21.86
N LYS A 226 59.37 11.95 -23.01
CA LYS A 226 58.71 10.63 -23.26
C LYS A 226 57.22 10.69 -23.63
N LYS A 227 57.01 10.61 -24.96
CA LYS A 227 55.77 10.38 -25.72
C LYS A 227 54.79 9.44 -24.98
N ALA A 228 53.88 10.03 -24.22
CA ALA A 228 52.54 9.50 -24.06
C ALA A 228 51.78 9.74 -25.36
N VAL A 229 50.99 8.77 -25.79
CA VAL A 229 50.06 8.91 -26.90
C VAL A 229 49.14 10.09 -26.58
N GLU A 230 49.36 11.22 -27.26
CA GLU A 230 48.50 12.40 -27.19
C GLU A 230 47.11 11.96 -27.66
N LEU A 231 46.21 11.76 -26.70
CA LEU A 231 44.78 11.73 -26.96
C LEU A 231 44.43 13.15 -27.45
N GLU A 232 44.09 13.27 -28.73
CA GLU A 232 43.55 14.47 -29.37
C GLU A 232 42.65 15.24 -28.38
N PRO A 233 43.06 16.43 -27.89
CA PRO A 233 42.32 17.16 -26.85
C PRO A 233 40.88 17.50 -27.27
N GLY A 234 40.59 17.53 -28.57
CA GLY A 234 39.26 17.76 -29.09
C GLY A 234 38.24 16.65 -28.81
N VAL A 235 38.67 15.42 -28.50
CA VAL A 235 37.71 14.32 -28.24
C VAL A 235 37.01 14.50 -26.90
N LEU A 236 37.74 14.94 -25.87
CA LEU A 236 37.18 15.16 -24.54
C LEU A 236 36.24 16.38 -24.54
N ASP A 237 36.63 17.45 -25.24
CA ASP A 237 35.82 18.65 -25.39
C ASP A 237 34.52 18.38 -26.14
N ASN A 238 34.54 17.53 -27.17
CA ASN A 238 33.33 17.12 -27.88
C ASN A 238 32.39 16.29 -27.00
N VAL A 239 32.92 15.35 -26.20
CA VAL A 239 32.09 14.58 -25.25
C VAL A 239 31.52 15.49 -24.16
N LEU A 240 32.32 16.40 -23.61
CA LEU A 240 31.86 17.36 -22.60
C LEU A 240 30.79 18.29 -23.16
N LYS A 241 30.93 18.76 -24.40
CA LYS A 241 29.94 19.60 -25.06
C LYS A 241 28.62 18.86 -25.29
N ILE A 242 28.67 17.61 -25.78
CA ILE A 242 27.48 16.77 -25.97
C ILE A 242 26.77 16.53 -24.62
N VAL A 243 27.54 16.25 -23.55
CA VAL A 243 26.99 16.08 -22.21
C VAL A 243 26.35 17.38 -21.71
N HIS A 244 26.97 18.54 -21.96
CA HIS A 244 26.46 19.83 -21.51
C HIS A 244 25.18 20.23 -22.25
N ASP A 245 25.14 20.03 -23.57
CA ASP A 245 23.96 20.26 -24.39
C ASP A 245 22.81 19.34 -23.96
N ARG A 246 23.09 18.06 -23.68
CA ARG A 246 22.06 17.15 -23.16
C ARG A 246 21.60 17.49 -21.75
N LEU A 247 22.50 17.92 -20.85
CA LEU A 247 22.09 18.37 -19.52
C LEU A 247 21.18 19.61 -19.60
N ASN A 248 21.46 20.54 -20.51
CA ASN A 248 20.62 21.71 -20.73
C ASN A 248 19.27 21.35 -21.34
N GLU A 249 19.25 20.43 -22.31
CA GLU A 249 18.00 19.94 -22.91
C GLU A 249 17.11 19.29 -21.86
N ILE A 250 17.68 18.47 -20.97
CA ILE A 250 16.86 17.84 -19.94
C ILE A 250 16.45 18.82 -18.84
N ALA A 251 17.26 19.82 -18.51
CA ALA A 251 16.85 20.89 -17.60
C ALA A 251 15.65 21.68 -18.18
N ALA A 252 15.65 21.92 -19.49
CA ALA A 252 14.52 22.54 -20.18
C ALA A 252 13.28 21.63 -20.22
N GLU A 253 13.45 20.32 -20.40
CA GLU A 253 12.33 19.35 -20.28
C GLU A 253 11.75 19.32 -18.85
N GLU A 254 12.59 19.45 -17.83
CA GLU A 254 12.16 19.47 -16.42
C GLU A 254 11.43 20.77 -16.06
N GLU A 255 11.89 21.93 -16.55
CA GLU A 255 11.13 23.18 -16.46
C GLU A 255 9.81 23.09 -17.23
N LYS A 256 9.78 22.40 -18.38
CA LYS A 256 8.58 22.22 -19.18
C LYS A 256 7.58 21.24 -18.54
N GLU A 257 8.04 20.18 -17.89
CA GLU A 257 7.19 19.30 -17.07
C GLU A 257 6.69 20.01 -15.80
N ALA A 258 7.53 20.82 -15.14
CA ALA A 258 7.15 21.58 -13.96
C ALA A 258 6.20 22.74 -14.28
N ALA A 259 6.33 23.33 -15.48
CA ALA A 259 5.49 24.43 -15.95
C ALA A 259 4.27 23.97 -16.75
N ALA A 260 4.11 22.68 -17.05
CA ALA A 260 2.87 22.18 -17.62
C ALA A 260 1.76 22.30 -16.57
N PRO A 261 0.83 23.26 -16.70
CA PRO A 261 -0.28 23.34 -15.78
C PRO A 261 -1.05 22.02 -15.90
N VAL A 262 -1.29 21.37 -14.75
CA VAL A 262 -2.25 20.28 -14.62
C VAL A 262 -3.53 20.76 -15.30
N ALA A 263 -3.82 20.23 -16.48
CA ALA A 263 -5.02 20.56 -17.22
C ALA A 263 -6.19 20.34 -16.29
N SER A 264 -6.80 21.46 -15.88
CA SER A 264 -7.96 21.53 -15.04
C SER A 264 -9.07 20.68 -15.64
N GLU A 265 -9.68 19.87 -14.79
CA GLU A 265 -10.99 19.27 -15.02
C GLU A 265 -11.98 20.32 -15.56
N PRO A 266 -12.92 19.93 -16.44
CA PRO A 266 -13.86 20.86 -17.05
C PRO A 266 -14.68 21.57 -15.97
N GLU A 267 -14.60 22.90 -15.98
CA GLU A 267 -15.34 23.77 -15.08
C GLU A 267 -16.84 23.46 -15.13
N THR A 268 -17.40 23.15 -13.97
CA THR A 268 -18.85 23.14 -13.76
C THR A 268 -19.34 24.59 -13.76
N PRO A 269 -20.34 24.95 -14.59
CA PRO A 269 -20.85 26.32 -14.61
C PRO A 269 -21.64 26.60 -13.31
N LYS A 270 -21.16 27.57 -12.53
CA LYS A 270 -21.91 28.19 -11.42
C LYS A 270 -23.09 29.01 -11.96
N PRO A 271 -24.24 29.03 -11.26
CA PRO A 271 -25.44 29.73 -11.71
C PRO A 271 -25.29 31.23 -11.48
N GLN A 272 -25.29 32.00 -12.57
CA GLN A 272 -25.55 33.43 -12.49
C GLN A 272 -27.07 33.64 -12.50
N ALA A 273 -27.56 34.23 -11.42
CA ALA A 273 -28.86 34.88 -11.40
C ALA A 273 -28.84 36.02 -12.41
N GLU A 274 -29.87 36.14 -13.25
CA GLU A 274 -30.29 37.45 -13.72
C GLU A 274 -31.74 37.48 -14.20
N THR A 275 -32.25 38.69 -14.03
CA THR A 275 -33.57 39.25 -14.25
C THR A 275 -34.08 39.16 -15.68
N ALA A 276 -35.40 39.32 -15.79
CA ALA A 276 -36.19 39.44 -16.99
C ALA A 276 -35.63 40.36 -18.10
N ALA A 277 -35.68 39.89 -19.35
CA ALA A 277 -36.33 40.59 -20.47
C ALA A 277 -36.25 39.75 -21.76
N GLU A 278 -37.26 39.93 -22.61
CA GLU A 278 -37.60 39.18 -23.82
C GLU A 278 -36.54 39.23 -24.94
N GLY A 279 -36.46 38.14 -25.71
CA GLY A 279 -35.74 38.11 -26.99
C GLY A 279 -35.62 36.71 -27.58
N GLN A 280 -36.63 36.28 -28.34
CA GLN A 280 -36.63 35.03 -29.11
C GLN A 280 -35.42 34.96 -30.07
N LYS A 281 -34.51 34.00 -29.84
CA LYS A 281 -33.58 33.46 -30.84
C LYS A 281 -33.50 31.94 -30.68
N GLY A 282 -33.52 31.26 -31.82
CA GLY A 282 -33.69 29.81 -31.95
C GLY A 282 -32.69 28.99 -31.15
N VAL A 283 -33.23 27.99 -30.48
CA VAL A 283 -32.51 26.91 -29.82
C VAL A 283 -31.91 26.02 -30.90
N GLU A 284 -30.58 26.08 -31.07
CA GLU A 284 -29.83 25.01 -31.75
C GLU A 284 -29.93 23.75 -30.88
N ILE A 285 -30.67 22.77 -31.40
CA ILE A 285 -30.74 21.43 -30.84
C ILE A 285 -29.37 20.79 -31.10
N GLU A 286 -28.58 20.59 -30.04
CA GLU A 286 -27.35 19.81 -30.11
C GLU A 286 -27.67 18.42 -30.68
N GLU A 287 -27.00 18.08 -31.78
CA GLU A 287 -27.14 16.78 -32.42
C GLU A 287 -26.77 15.66 -31.44
N PRO A 288 -27.53 14.55 -31.39
CA PRO A 288 -27.23 13.43 -30.51
C PRO A 288 -25.86 12.86 -30.86
N VAL A 289 -24.99 12.78 -29.85
CA VAL A 289 -23.67 12.15 -29.96
C VAL A 289 -23.84 10.73 -30.48
N ASP A 290 -23.34 10.50 -31.69
CA ASP A 290 -23.42 9.23 -32.41
C ASP A 290 -22.45 8.22 -31.75
N TYR A 291 -22.95 7.53 -30.72
CA TYR A 291 -22.18 6.61 -29.88
C TYR A 291 -21.50 5.49 -30.69
N ASP A 292 -22.03 5.16 -31.87
CA ASP A 292 -21.43 4.17 -32.77
C ASP A 292 -20.15 4.68 -33.42
N LYS A 293 -20.08 5.98 -33.77
CA LYS A 293 -18.83 6.60 -34.24
C LYS A 293 -17.79 6.65 -33.14
N LEU A 294 -18.20 7.00 -31.91
CA LEU A 294 -17.29 7.02 -30.76
C LEU A 294 -16.74 5.61 -30.46
N ALA A 295 -17.60 4.59 -30.51
CA ALA A 295 -17.21 3.20 -30.31
C ALA A 295 -16.26 2.68 -31.42
N ASN A 296 -16.42 3.15 -32.66
CA ASN A 296 -15.52 2.80 -33.77
C ASN A 296 -14.16 3.50 -33.67
N VAL A 297 -14.13 4.76 -33.21
CA VAL A 297 -12.87 5.49 -32.94
C VAL A 297 -12.09 4.84 -31.79
N LEU A 298 -12.79 4.41 -30.74
CA LEU A 298 -12.18 3.68 -29.62
C LEU A 298 -11.68 2.29 -30.05
N ARG A 299 -12.44 1.56 -30.88
CA ARG A 299 -11.98 0.27 -31.45
C ARG A 299 -10.76 0.43 -32.35
N GLY A 300 -10.68 1.50 -33.15
CA GLY A 300 -9.51 1.81 -33.97
C GLY A 300 -8.24 2.03 -33.13
N ARG A 301 -8.35 2.76 -32.01
CA ARG A 301 -7.24 3.00 -31.09
C ARG A 301 -6.78 1.75 -30.34
N VAL A 302 -7.71 0.87 -29.96
CA VAL A 302 -7.39 -0.38 -29.27
C VAL A 302 -6.68 -1.37 -30.21
N ASN A 303 -7.05 -1.41 -31.49
CA ASN A 303 -6.40 -2.30 -32.47
C ASN A 303 -5.00 -1.82 -32.92
N THR A 304 -4.62 -0.57 -32.70
CA THR A 304 -3.25 -0.08 -32.94
C THR A 304 -2.26 -0.41 -31.83
N LEU A 305 -2.76 -0.84 -30.67
CA LEU A 305 -1.95 -1.35 -29.57
C LEU A 305 -1.83 -2.87 -29.76
N ASN A 306 -0.80 -3.29 -30.49
CA ASN A 306 -0.41 -4.70 -30.66
C ASN A 306 0.14 -5.33 -29.35
N ASP A 307 -0.55 -5.14 -28.23
CA ASP A 307 -0.26 -5.82 -26.97
C ASP A 307 -1.17 -7.04 -26.83
N ILE A 308 -0.59 -8.21 -27.13
CA ILE A 308 -1.25 -9.52 -27.21
C ILE A 308 -1.74 -10.05 -25.84
N ASN A 309 -1.70 -9.27 -24.75
CA ASN A 309 -1.98 -9.79 -23.40
C ASN A 309 -3.01 -9.03 -22.55
N VAL A 310 -3.93 -8.27 -23.15
CA VAL A 310 -5.07 -7.70 -22.40
C VAL A 310 -6.35 -8.48 -22.71
N PHE A 311 -6.59 -9.52 -21.91
CA PHE A 311 -7.84 -10.29 -21.95
C PHE A 311 -8.93 -9.53 -21.19
N ILE A 312 -9.81 -8.83 -21.92
CA ILE A 312 -11.04 -8.25 -21.35
C ILE A 312 -12.13 -9.33 -21.43
N PRO A 313 -12.62 -9.87 -20.29
CA PRO A 313 -13.69 -10.86 -20.32
C PRO A 313 -14.97 -10.24 -20.89
N ARG A 314 -15.54 -10.88 -21.90
CA ARG A 314 -16.87 -10.56 -22.44
C ARG A 314 -17.93 -10.86 -21.37
N SER A 315 -18.54 -9.82 -20.80
CA SER A 315 -19.83 -9.98 -20.12
C SER A 315 -20.93 -10.25 -21.16
N PRO A 316 -21.88 -11.15 -20.88
CA PRO A 316 -23.00 -11.43 -21.78
C PRO A 316 -23.94 -10.22 -21.89
N PRO A 317 -24.60 -10.02 -23.05
CA PRO A 317 -25.45 -8.85 -23.29
C PRO A 317 -26.69 -8.85 -22.41
N LEU A 318 -26.97 -7.67 -21.84
CA LEU A 318 -27.98 -7.36 -20.83
C LEU A 318 -29.39 -7.15 -21.44
N GLU A 319 -29.75 -7.91 -22.48
CA GLU A 319 -31.03 -7.75 -23.20
C GLU A 319 -32.15 -8.68 -22.72
N GLN A 320 -31.92 -9.54 -21.71
CA GLN A 320 -32.94 -10.49 -21.22
C GLN A 320 -33.60 -10.14 -19.87
N LEU A 321 -33.29 -8.99 -19.26
CA LEU A 321 -33.90 -8.57 -17.98
C LEU A 321 -34.91 -7.43 -18.10
N ALA A 322 -35.15 -6.88 -19.29
CA ALA A 322 -36.10 -5.78 -19.50
C ALA A 322 -37.58 -6.22 -19.58
N ALA A 323 -37.90 -7.52 -19.46
CA ALA A 323 -39.26 -8.03 -19.65
C ALA A 323 -40.08 -8.30 -18.36
N PHE A 324 -39.57 -7.96 -17.16
CA PHE A 324 -40.28 -8.26 -15.89
C PHE A 324 -40.54 -7.06 -14.96
N SER A 325 -40.40 -5.82 -15.43
CA SER A 325 -40.66 -4.62 -14.61
C SER A 325 -41.75 -3.72 -15.21
N ALA A 326 -42.98 -4.24 -15.22
CA ALA A 326 -44.17 -3.44 -15.51
C ALA A 326 -45.37 -3.98 -14.71
N ALA A 327 -45.33 -3.85 -13.39
CA ALA A 327 -46.51 -3.98 -12.53
C ALA A 327 -46.28 -3.19 -11.23
N SER A 328 -46.85 -1.98 -11.20
CA SER A 328 -46.94 -1.14 -10.01
C SER A 328 -47.89 -1.78 -8.98
N PRO A 329 -47.50 -2.00 -7.72
CA PRO A 329 -48.46 -2.32 -6.67
C PRO A 329 -49.10 -1.03 -6.10
N PRO A 330 -50.42 -1.02 -5.84
CA PRO A 330 -51.11 0.10 -5.19
C PRO A 330 -50.80 0.17 -3.69
N SER A 331 -50.75 1.41 -3.19
CA SER A 331 -50.55 1.81 -1.80
C SER A 331 -51.53 1.15 -0.81
N PRO A 332 -51.08 0.71 0.39
CA PRO A 332 -51.98 0.24 1.43
C PRO A 332 -52.66 1.42 2.19
N PRO A 333 -53.94 1.31 2.55
CA PRO A 333 -54.63 2.29 3.37
C PRO A 333 -54.26 2.16 4.87
N SER A 334 -54.08 3.32 5.49
CA SER A 334 -53.89 3.58 6.93
C SER A 334 -54.92 2.89 7.83
N PRO A 335 -54.51 2.26 8.96
CA PRO A 335 -55.44 1.78 9.97
C PRO A 335 -55.83 2.88 10.98
N LYS A 336 -57.14 3.05 11.17
CA LYS A 336 -57.76 3.81 12.26
C LYS A 336 -57.49 3.11 13.61
N LYS A 337 -56.91 3.79 14.59
CA LYS A 337 -56.84 3.32 15.99
C LYS A 337 -58.10 3.78 16.74
N LYS A 338 -58.80 2.80 17.33
CA LYS A 338 -59.83 2.99 18.37
C LYS A 338 -59.18 2.93 19.75
N GLU A 339 -59.80 3.67 20.65
CA GLU A 339 -59.43 3.92 22.04
C GLU A 339 -59.59 2.72 22.99
N ALA A 340 -58.94 2.90 24.16
CA ALA A 340 -59.26 2.40 25.50
C ALA A 340 -58.78 0.97 25.89
N LYS A 341 -57.92 0.88 26.92
CA LYS A 341 -58.29 0.78 28.37
C LYS A 341 -57.26 -0.04 29.18
N THR A 342 -56.60 0.63 30.13
CA THR A 342 -56.14 0.22 31.49
C THR A 342 -55.44 -1.13 31.75
N GLY A 343 -54.33 -1.08 32.50
CA GLY A 343 -53.96 -2.18 33.41
C GLY A 343 -52.49 -2.23 33.84
N LEU A 344 -52.22 -1.84 35.09
CA LEU A 344 -50.98 -2.08 35.84
C LEU A 344 -50.52 -3.55 35.80
N GLU A 345 -49.20 -3.76 35.71
CA GLU A 345 -48.37 -4.58 36.61
C GLU A 345 -47.12 -5.10 35.87
N SER A 346 -45.97 -4.64 36.31
CA SER A 346 -44.64 -5.10 35.91
C SER A 346 -44.30 -6.46 36.55
N PRO A 347 -43.82 -7.45 35.78
CA PRO A 347 -42.99 -8.50 36.33
C PRO A 347 -41.55 -8.41 35.78
N ALA A 348 -40.59 -8.52 36.69
CA ALA A 348 -39.19 -8.73 36.38
C ALA A 348 -39.02 -9.94 35.44
N MET A 349 -38.37 -9.74 34.30
CA MET A 349 -37.96 -10.81 33.39
C MET A 349 -36.45 -10.97 33.49
N ASP A 350 -36.05 -12.11 34.06
CA ASP A 350 -34.70 -12.65 34.01
C ASP A 350 -34.24 -12.77 32.55
N VAL A 351 -33.09 -12.17 32.26
CA VAL A 351 -32.41 -12.24 30.96
C VAL A 351 -31.77 -13.62 30.84
N ASP A 352 -32.51 -14.55 30.25
CA ASP A 352 -32.00 -15.86 29.83
C ASP A 352 -31.07 -15.65 28.62
N SER A 353 -29.76 -15.74 28.88
CA SER A 353 -28.69 -15.59 27.91
C SER A 353 -28.74 -16.71 26.88
N GLY A 354 -29.39 -16.40 25.74
CA GLY A 354 -29.49 -17.28 24.58
C GLY A 354 -28.13 -17.75 24.09
N ALA A 355 -28.05 -19.05 23.85
CA ALA A 355 -26.91 -19.80 23.34
C ALA A 355 -26.26 -19.11 22.13
N ALA A 356 -25.07 -18.55 22.36
CA ALA A 356 -24.16 -18.13 21.32
C ALA A 356 -23.63 -19.36 20.57
N ASP A 357 -23.62 -19.26 19.25
CA ASP A 357 -23.07 -20.23 18.31
C ASP A 357 -21.62 -20.61 18.67
N GLU A 358 -21.44 -21.77 19.30
CA GLU A 358 -20.14 -22.38 19.67
C GLU A 358 -19.30 -22.86 18.45
N HIS A 359 -19.65 -22.46 17.22
CA HIS A 359 -18.96 -22.89 16.00
C HIS A 359 -17.90 -21.91 15.48
N THR A 360 -17.73 -20.74 16.09
CA THR A 360 -16.73 -19.73 15.65
C THR A 360 -15.38 -19.87 16.35
N ASP A 361 -15.33 -20.36 17.59
CA ASP A 361 -14.09 -20.44 18.37
C ASP A 361 -13.16 -21.59 17.95
N SER A 362 -13.69 -22.66 17.35
CA SER A 362 -12.86 -23.78 16.89
C SER A 362 -12.02 -23.44 15.67
N GLU A 363 -12.51 -22.59 14.77
CA GLU A 363 -11.74 -22.11 13.61
C GLU A 363 -10.69 -21.08 14.04
N PHE A 364 -11.03 -20.21 14.99
CA PHE A 364 -10.09 -19.24 15.56
C PHE A 364 -8.94 -19.93 16.33
N ALA A 365 -9.23 -21.02 17.05
CA ALA A 365 -8.22 -21.84 17.70
C ALA A 365 -7.26 -22.52 16.70
N GLY A 366 -7.76 -22.95 15.54
CA GLY A 366 -6.94 -23.48 14.44
C GLY A 366 -5.98 -22.42 13.89
N MET A 367 -6.51 -21.24 13.58
CA MET A 367 -5.73 -20.11 13.04
C MET A 367 -4.68 -19.59 14.04
N LEU A 368 -4.96 -19.61 15.34
CA LEU A 368 -4.00 -19.28 16.40
C LEU A 368 -2.85 -20.29 16.47
N ASN A 369 -3.12 -21.58 16.26
CA ASN A 369 -2.09 -22.61 16.21
C ASN A 369 -1.22 -22.50 14.96
N ASP A 370 -1.81 -22.15 13.81
CA ASP A 370 -1.08 -21.90 12.57
C ASP A 370 -0.17 -20.66 12.69
N CYS A 371 -0.66 -19.57 13.30
CA CYS A 371 0.18 -18.39 13.59
C CYS A 371 1.34 -18.72 14.55
N LYS A 372 1.10 -19.57 15.56
CA LYS A 372 2.16 -20.04 16.47
C LYS A 372 3.19 -20.93 15.76
N ALA A 373 2.77 -21.77 14.82
CA ALA A 373 3.69 -22.56 13.99
C ALA A 373 4.55 -21.65 13.11
N HIS A 374 3.93 -20.65 12.45
CA HIS A 374 4.65 -19.71 11.60
C HIS A 374 5.66 -18.84 12.36
N LEU A 375 5.36 -18.47 13.61
CA LEU A 375 6.28 -17.76 14.51
C LEU A 375 7.44 -18.64 15.00
N LYS A 376 7.25 -19.96 15.12
CA LYS A 376 8.35 -20.89 15.44
C LYS A 376 9.30 -21.03 14.25
N ASP A 377 8.79 -21.18 13.04
CA ASP A 377 9.62 -21.25 11.82
C ASP A 377 10.40 -19.95 11.59
N LEU A 378 9.79 -18.79 11.87
CA LEU A 378 10.47 -17.49 11.82
C LEU A 378 11.56 -17.35 12.90
N LYS A 379 11.35 -17.92 14.09
CA LYS A 379 12.39 -17.96 15.13
C LYS A 379 13.52 -18.91 14.78
N GLU A 380 13.24 -20.09 14.23
CA GLU A 380 14.26 -21.07 13.83
C GLU A 380 15.11 -20.55 12.65
N THR A 381 14.50 -19.84 11.70
CA THR A 381 15.23 -19.19 10.59
C THR A 381 16.06 -17.97 11.02
N THR A 382 15.66 -17.27 12.09
CA THR A 382 16.42 -16.14 12.64
C THR A 382 17.48 -16.54 13.67
N THR A 383 17.31 -17.67 14.38
CA THR A 383 18.36 -18.25 15.24
C THR A 383 19.40 -19.09 14.50
N ALA A 384 19.20 -19.37 13.22
CA ALA A 384 20.21 -19.96 12.33
C ALA A 384 21.19 -18.93 11.74
N GLN A 385 21.31 -17.72 12.32
CA GLN A 385 22.49 -16.88 12.08
C GLN A 385 23.67 -17.42 12.90
N PRO A 386 24.79 -17.81 12.27
CA PRO A 386 25.98 -18.20 13.02
C PRO A 386 26.51 -16.96 13.75
N SER A 387 26.36 -16.96 15.08
CA SER A 387 27.08 -16.03 15.94
C SER A 387 28.58 -16.24 15.71
N PHE A 388 29.22 -15.22 15.12
CA PHE A 388 30.67 -15.14 15.04
C PHE A 388 31.23 -14.81 16.43
N ASP A 389 31.18 -15.77 17.33
CA ASP A 389 31.94 -15.71 18.57
C ASP A 389 33.42 -15.93 18.30
N THR A 390 34.19 -14.95 18.75
CA THR A 390 35.61 -14.72 18.49
C THR A 390 36.53 -15.59 19.34
N ARG A 391 36.31 -16.90 19.41
CA ARG A 391 37.20 -17.83 20.15
C ARG A 391 37.40 -19.17 19.45
N GLY A 392 38.27 -19.20 18.43
CA GLY A 392 38.58 -20.47 17.75
C GLY A 392 39.75 -20.45 16.77
N LYS A 393 40.65 -19.46 16.81
CA LYS A 393 41.84 -19.42 15.94
C LYS A 393 43.03 -20.12 16.59
N ARG A 394 42.97 -21.44 16.76
CA ARG A 394 44.16 -22.28 17.00
C ARG A 394 43.76 -23.74 16.78
N ARG A 395 44.12 -24.30 15.61
CA ARG A 395 44.27 -25.74 15.27
C ARG A 395 43.56 -26.13 13.97
N HIS A 396 43.89 -25.52 12.83
CA HIS A 396 43.83 -26.23 11.54
C HIS A 396 44.99 -25.78 10.66
N ARG A 397 46.20 -26.09 11.12
CA ARG A 397 47.47 -25.93 10.39
C ARG A 397 48.14 -27.30 10.29
N ARG A 398 47.55 -28.20 9.51
CA ARG A 398 48.13 -29.48 9.00
C ARG A 398 47.09 -30.07 8.04
N HIS A 399 47.52 -30.70 6.95
CA HIS A 399 46.72 -31.36 5.90
C HIS A 399 46.47 -30.64 4.56
N ARG A 400 47.35 -29.73 4.11
CA ARG A 400 47.31 -29.28 2.70
C ARG A 400 48.64 -29.27 1.95
N SER A 401 49.62 -30.11 2.34
CA SER A 401 50.93 -30.19 1.67
C SER A 401 51.19 -31.46 0.83
N ARG A 402 50.16 -32.19 0.37
CA ARG A 402 50.36 -33.50 -0.31
C ARG A 402 49.80 -33.65 -1.73
N ARG A 403 49.48 -32.57 -2.46
CA ARG A 403 48.92 -32.70 -3.83
C ARG A 403 49.69 -32.00 -4.97
N HIS A 404 50.91 -31.50 -4.75
CA HIS A 404 51.68 -30.81 -5.80
C HIS A 404 52.92 -31.56 -6.33
N ALA A 405 52.98 -32.88 -6.21
CA ALA A 405 54.16 -33.66 -6.62
C ALA A 405 54.03 -34.46 -7.94
N ARG A 406 53.07 -34.16 -8.85
CA ARG A 406 52.88 -35.08 -10.00
C ARG A 406 52.32 -34.51 -11.32
N ARG A 407 52.67 -33.26 -11.69
CA ARG A 407 52.43 -32.76 -13.06
C ARG A 407 53.56 -31.83 -13.52
N GLN A 408 54.76 -32.39 -13.58
CA GLN A 408 55.65 -32.21 -14.74
C GLN A 408 55.40 -33.52 -15.52
N GLU A 409 54.89 -33.49 -16.74
CA GLU A 409 55.67 -33.39 -17.96
C GLU A 409 54.75 -33.04 -19.15
N ASP A 410 55.40 -32.66 -20.26
CA ASP A 410 54.91 -32.55 -21.64
C ASP A 410 54.30 -31.22 -22.11
N LYS A 411 55.24 -30.33 -22.45
CA LYS A 411 55.17 -29.38 -23.57
C LYS A 411 55.19 -30.13 -24.91
N PRO A 412 54.45 -29.64 -25.92
CA PRO A 412 55.02 -29.49 -27.25
C PRO A 412 55.21 -28.00 -27.58
N LEU A 413 56.43 -27.67 -28.00
CA LEU A 413 56.80 -26.42 -28.64
C LEU A 413 56.26 -26.47 -30.07
N ASP A 414 55.31 -25.58 -30.39
CA ASP A 414 54.91 -25.34 -31.77
C ASP A 414 55.36 -23.93 -32.15
N GLU A 415 56.40 -23.89 -32.97
CA GLU A 415 56.98 -22.69 -33.58
C GLU A 415 55.96 -22.12 -34.57
N THR A 416 55.30 -21.03 -34.19
CA THR A 416 54.50 -20.23 -35.13
C THR A 416 55.35 -19.08 -35.66
N PRO A 417 55.54 -18.97 -36.99
CA PRO A 417 56.37 -17.95 -37.61
C PRO A 417 55.74 -16.57 -37.50
N LEU A 418 56.60 -15.58 -37.25
CA LEU A 418 56.31 -14.14 -37.20
C LEU A 418 55.60 -13.68 -38.48
N PRO A 419 54.36 -13.15 -38.42
CA PRO A 419 53.76 -12.47 -39.55
C PRO A 419 54.39 -11.08 -39.73
N ALA A 420 54.72 -10.79 -40.98
CA ALA A 420 55.28 -9.55 -41.46
C ALA A 420 54.40 -8.33 -41.11
N VAL A 421 55.10 -7.25 -40.80
CA VAL A 421 54.58 -5.91 -40.54
C VAL A 421 54.08 -5.32 -41.85
N GLU A 422 52.78 -5.45 -42.14
CA GLU A 422 52.13 -4.65 -43.18
C GLU A 422 50.77 -4.11 -42.72
N VAL A 423 50.72 -2.78 -42.61
CA VAL A 423 49.57 -1.90 -42.85
C VAL A 423 48.26 -2.22 -42.10
N VAL A 424 48.15 -1.74 -40.85
CA VAL A 424 46.87 -1.67 -40.11
C VAL A 424 46.73 -0.29 -39.45
N SER A 425 46.43 0.76 -40.24
CA SER A 425 46.19 2.12 -39.71
C SER A 425 44.73 2.58 -39.78
N GLU A 426 43.81 1.86 -40.44
CA GLU A 426 42.43 2.35 -40.65
C GLU A 426 41.37 1.76 -39.70
N GLN A 427 41.63 0.64 -39.01
CA GLN A 427 40.65 0.03 -38.09
C GLN A 427 40.62 0.65 -36.67
N ALA A 428 41.56 1.55 -36.34
CA ALA A 428 41.58 2.22 -35.05
C ALA A 428 40.40 3.19 -34.84
N GLY A 429 39.91 3.85 -35.90
CA GLY A 429 38.83 4.82 -35.84
C GLY A 429 37.47 4.23 -35.41
N ALA A 430 37.10 3.07 -35.93
CA ALA A 430 35.80 2.44 -35.63
C ALA A 430 35.64 2.05 -34.14
N THR A 431 36.74 1.66 -33.48
CA THR A 431 36.71 1.28 -32.06
C THR A 431 36.56 2.49 -31.12
N THR A 432 37.04 3.67 -31.53
CA THR A 432 36.91 4.89 -30.73
C THR A 432 35.47 5.40 -30.72
N ALA A 433 34.77 5.36 -31.86
CA ALA A 433 33.36 5.71 -31.95
C ALA A 433 32.46 4.78 -31.11
N GLN A 434 32.76 3.47 -31.07
CA GLN A 434 32.06 2.53 -30.20
C GLN A 434 32.30 2.82 -28.72
N LYS A 435 33.55 3.12 -28.32
CA LYS A 435 33.89 3.50 -26.94
C LYS A 435 33.18 4.78 -26.51
N GLN A 436 33.06 5.77 -27.40
CA GLN A 436 32.31 7.00 -27.15
C GLN A 436 30.81 6.72 -26.94
N LYS A 437 30.19 5.89 -27.79
CA LYS A 437 28.79 5.48 -27.60
C LYS A 437 28.56 4.77 -26.27
N GLN A 438 29.47 3.86 -25.89
CA GLN A 438 29.41 3.21 -24.59
C GLN A 438 29.54 4.21 -23.44
N ALA A 439 30.46 5.18 -23.54
CA ALA A 439 30.62 6.22 -22.54
C ALA A 439 29.35 7.07 -22.40
N VAL A 440 28.73 7.49 -23.52
CA VAL A 440 27.47 8.25 -23.51
C VAL A 440 26.36 7.46 -22.84
N ASN A 441 26.15 6.19 -23.21
CA ASN A 441 25.13 5.34 -22.59
C ASN A 441 25.38 5.18 -21.07
N THR A 442 26.64 5.00 -20.64
CA THR A 442 26.94 4.90 -19.20
C THR A 442 26.67 6.20 -18.44
N ILE A 443 26.83 7.36 -19.08
CA ILE A 443 26.51 8.66 -18.50
C ILE A 443 25.00 8.85 -18.44
N GLU A 444 24.26 8.48 -19.48
CA GLU A 444 22.78 8.52 -19.51
C GLU A 444 22.17 7.63 -18.43
N ASP A 445 22.62 6.37 -18.32
CA ASP A 445 22.21 5.43 -17.27
C ASP A 445 22.48 5.99 -15.88
N TYR A 446 23.63 6.64 -15.68
CA TYR A 446 23.97 7.28 -14.42
C TYR A 446 23.04 8.47 -14.10
N ILE A 447 22.79 9.36 -15.06
CA ILE A 447 21.90 10.51 -14.89
C ILE A 447 20.47 10.04 -14.58
N MET A 448 19.96 9.07 -15.33
CA MET A 448 18.66 8.45 -15.07
C MET A 448 18.61 7.79 -13.69
N GLY A 449 19.66 7.07 -13.31
CA GLY A 449 19.79 6.44 -11.99
C GLY A 449 19.73 7.45 -10.85
N VAL A 450 20.46 8.56 -10.96
CA VAL A 450 20.44 9.65 -9.96
C VAL A 450 19.07 10.31 -9.88
N ARG A 451 18.39 10.55 -11.02
CA ARG A 451 17.03 11.10 -11.02
C ARG A 451 16.02 10.16 -10.39
N ASN A 452 16.05 8.88 -10.77
CA ASN A 452 15.16 7.88 -10.19
C ASN A 452 15.38 7.72 -8.69
N ALA A 453 16.64 7.79 -8.23
CA ALA A 453 16.96 7.80 -6.81
C ALA A 453 16.38 9.02 -6.08
N ARG A 454 16.45 10.22 -6.68
CA ARG A 454 15.83 11.44 -6.12
C ARG A 454 14.31 11.35 -6.08
N LYS A 455 13.68 10.90 -7.15
CA LYS A 455 12.22 10.67 -7.22
C LYS A 455 11.77 9.66 -6.15
N ALA A 456 12.50 8.55 -6.01
CA ALA A 456 12.23 7.55 -4.98
C ALA A 456 12.41 8.10 -3.55
N GLN A 457 13.44 8.91 -3.31
CA GLN A 457 13.63 9.58 -2.02
C GLN A 457 12.48 10.55 -1.70
N ALA A 458 12.07 11.35 -2.67
CA ALA A 458 10.92 12.25 -2.52
C ALA A 458 9.65 11.46 -2.19
N ALA A 459 9.35 10.40 -2.93
CA ALA A 459 8.23 9.51 -2.67
C ALA A 459 8.29 8.90 -1.25
N MET A 460 9.45 8.40 -0.82
CA MET A 460 9.64 7.87 0.53
C MET A 460 9.37 8.93 1.61
N THR A 461 9.80 10.17 1.41
CA THR A 461 9.51 11.25 2.37
C THR A 461 8.02 11.58 2.43
N SER A 462 7.32 11.62 1.29
CA SER A 462 5.87 11.81 1.25
C SER A 462 5.14 10.66 1.92
N LEU A 463 5.52 9.41 1.68
CA LEU A 463 4.92 8.24 2.35
C LEU A 463 5.10 8.28 3.87
N ARG A 464 6.27 8.71 4.37
CA ARG A 464 6.48 8.88 5.82
C ARG A 464 5.57 9.96 6.41
N LYS A 465 5.37 11.08 5.71
CA LYS A 465 4.44 12.13 6.13
C LYS A 465 3.00 11.61 6.16
N LEU A 466 2.56 10.90 5.12
CA LEU A 466 1.24 10.28 5.07
C LEU A 466 1.03 9.29 6.21
N HIS A 467 2.04 8.48 6.53
CA HIS A 467 1.96 7.54 7.65
C HIS A 467 1.91 8.25 9.01
N ALA A 468 2.62 9.37 9.17
CA ALA A 468 2.52 10.19 10.37
C ALA A 468 1.12 10.80 10.55
N ILE A 469 0.51 11.29 9.46
CA ILE A 469 -0.87 11.81 9.45
C ILE A 469 -1.87 10.69 9.78
N GLU A 470 -1.69 9.50 9.20
CA GLU A 470 -2.54 8.33 9.49
C GLU A 470 -2.46 7.93 10.97
N LYS A 471 -1.25 7.93 11.56
CA LYS A 471 -1.08 7.68 12.99
C LYS A 471 -1.68 8.78 13.87
N GLU A 472 -1.58 10.05 13.44
CA GLU A 472 -2.22 11.19 14.12
C GLU A 472 -3.74 11.01 14.12
N LEU A 473 -4.33 10.64 12.97
CA LEU A 473 -5.75 10.33 12.81
C LEU A 473 -6.20 9.20 13.75
N ASP A 474 -5.47 8.08 13.79
CA ASP A 474 -5.82 6.95 14.64
C ASP A 474 -5.77 7.32 16.14
N ALA A 475 -4.76 8.11 16.56
CA ALA A 475 -4.67 8.60 17.93
C ALA A 475 -5.82 9.56 18.30
N ILE A 476 -6.20 10.46 17.39
CA ILE A 476 -7.32 11.37 17.57
C ILE A 476 -8.63 10.56 17.66
N ARG A 477 -8.84 9.58 16.78
CA ARG A 477 -10.01 8.69 16.84
C ARG A 477 -10.12 7.99 18.19
N GLU A 478 -9.04 7.40 18.69
CA GLU A 478 -9.03 6.74 20.01
C GLU A 478 -9.34 7.70 21.16
N GLN A 479 -8.82 8.93 21.09
CA GLN A 479 -9.04 9.96 22.12
C GLN A 479 -10.48 10.48 22.13
N TYR A 480 -11.03 10.82 20.96
CA TYR A 480 -12.32 11.49 20.86
C TYR A 480 -13.50 10.52 20.83
N ASN A 481 -13.37 9.30 20.30
CA ASN A 481 -14.47 8.33 20.29
C ASN A 481 -14.98 8.05 21.72
N ARG A 482 -14.08 7.96 22.71
CA ARG A 482 -14.48 7.78 24.11
C ARG A 482 -15.27 8.98 24.65
N GLN A 483 -14.85 10.19 24.31
CA GLN A 483 -15.47 11.40 24.83
C GLN A 483 -16.84 11.65 24.17
N ILE A 484 -16.96 11.39 22.88
CA ILE A 484 -18.14 11.76 22.08
C ILE A 484 -19.31 10.82 22.34
N HIS A 485 -19.06 9.51 22.46
CA HIS A 485 -20.14 8.55 22.73
C HIS A 485 -20.73 8.68 24.14
N ASP A 486 -20.00 9.29 25.08
CA ASP A 486 -20.46 9.50 26.45
C ASP A 486 -21.22 10.84 26.63
N THR A 487 -21.10 11.78 25.68
CA THR A 487 -21.70 13.11 25.76
C THR A 487 -22.99 13.21 24.95
N GLN A 488 -24.08 13.63 25.60
CA GLN A 488 -25.30 14.05 24.90
C GLN A 488 -25.10 15.45 24.31
N LEU A 489 -25.35 15.60 23.00
CA LEU A 489 -25.23 16.88 22.31
C LEU A 489 -26.40 17.78 22.68
N SER A 490 -26.10 19.04 22.98
CA SER A 490 -27.11 20.07 23.25
C SER A 490 -27.43 20.85 21.97
N PHE A 491 -28.72 21.00 21.66
CA PHE A 491 -29.19 21.71 20.48
C PHE A 491 -29.95 22.98 20.88
N VAL A 492 -29.79 24.04 20.09
CA VAL A 492 -30.53 25.29 20.22
C VAL A 492 -31.39 25.45 18.98
N ALA A 493 -32.69 25.65 19.18
CA ALA A 493 -33.61 25.96 18.09
C ALA A 493 -33.33 27.38 17.56
N ASP A 494 -33.08 27.50 16.27
CA ASP A 494 -32.97 28.78 15.59
C ASP A 494 -34.36 29.42 15.43
N LYS A 495 -34.41 30.70 15.03
CA LYS A 495 -35.66 31.45 14.79
C LYS A 495 -36.57 30.78 13.74
N SER A 496 -36.00 29.96 12.87
CA SER A 496 -36.73 29.18 11.86
C SER A 496 -37.28 27.85 12.39
N GLY A 497 -37.04 27.51 13.66
CA GLY A 497 -37.42 26.22 14.24
C GLY A 497 -36.44 25.08 13.92
N ASN A 498 -35.37 25.33 13.16
CA ASN A 498 -34.35 24.31 12.88
C ASN A 498 -33.42 24.17 14.09
N LEU A 499 -33.16 22.95 14.51
CA LEU A 499 -32.19 22.69 15.57
C LEU A 499 -30.77 22.89 15.02
N ARG A 500 -29.95 23.63 15.77
CA ARG A 500 -28.53 23.80 15.48
C ARG A 500 -27.72 23.39 16.70
N LEU A 501 -26.57 22.79 16.47
CA LEU A 501 -25.68 22.38 17.55
C LEU A 501 -25.26 23.62 18.37
N ALA A 502 -25.45 23.56 19.68
CA ALA A 502 -25.14 24.68 20.58
C ALA A 502 -23.63 24.83 20.77
N TYR A 503 -23.14 26.06 20.88
CA TYR A 503 -21.74 26.34 21.24
C TYR A 503 -21.54 26.32 22.77
N ASN A 504 -21.79 25.16 23.39
CA ASN A 504 -21.67 24.94 24.84
C ASN A 504 -20.36 24.19 25.19
N GLN A 505 -20.00 24.17 26.48
CA GLN A 505 -18.83 23.42 26.95
C GLN A 505 -18.97 21.91 26.70
N ASP A 506 -20.19 21.39 26.77
CA ASP A 506 -20.49 19.96 26.57
C ASP A 506 -20.29 19.53 25.10
N ASN A 507 -20.63 20.40 24.15
CA ASN A 507 -20.46 20.15 22.71
C ASN A 507 -19.05 20.50 22.20
N LYS A 508 -18.24 21.18 23.00
CA LYS A 508 -16.88 21.58 22.65
C LYS A 508 -16.00 20.42 22.16
N PRO A 509 -15.93 19.23 22.82
CA PRO A 509 -15.14 18.12 22.33
C PRO A 509 -15.57 17.63 20.93
N PHE A 510 -16.87 17.62 20.64
CA PHE A 510 -17.40 17.27 19.33
C PHE A 510 -16.95 18.25 18.24
N LEU A 511 -17.15 19.55 18.47
CA LEU A 511 -16.74 20.61 17.54
C LEU A 511 -15.20 20.61 17.33
N MET A 512 -14.43 20.43 18.41
CA MET A 512 -12.98 20.34 18.31
C MET A 512 -12.52 19.13 17.50
N TYR A 513 -13.22 17.99 17.61
CA TYR A 513 -12.88 16.82 16.81
C TYR A 513 -13.11 17.07 15.32
N GLN A 514 -14.25 17.63 14.96
CA GLN A 514 -14.57 18.02 13.58
C GLN A 514 -13.52 18.98 13.00
N ASP A 515 -13.17 20.03 13.74
CA ASP A 515 -12.13 21.00 13.37
C ASP A 515 -10.76 20.34 13.17
N VAL A 516 -10.40 19.41 14.04
CA VAL A 516 -9.11 18.69 13.96
C VAL A 516 -9.07 17.79 12.72
N LEU A 517 -10.16 17.07 12.41
CA LEU A 517 -10.26 16.25 11.20
C LEU A 517 -10.16 17.10 9.93
N GLN A 518 -10.82 18.26 9.89
CA GLN A 518 -10.67 19.21 8.77
C GLN A 518 -9.24 19.74 8.64
N LYS A 519 -8.57 20.05 9.76
CA LYS A 519 -7.13 20.41 9.76
C LYS A 519 -6.24 19.29 9.23
N LEU A 520 -6.56 18.03 9.51
CA LEU A 520 -5.82 16.89 8.94
C LEU A 520 -6.01 16.80 7.42
N LEU A 521 -7.19 17.09 6.89
CA LEU A 521 -7.41 17.16 5.43
C LEU A 521 -6.54 18.24 4.79
N TYR A 522 -6.47 19.44 5.38
CA TYR A 522 -5.58 20.49 4.87
C TYR A 522 -4.10 20.08 4.91
N LYS A 523 -3.64 19.47 6.02
CA LYS A 523 -2.27 18.92 6.10
C LYS A 523 -2.00 17.84 5.05
N LEU A 524 -3.03 17.08 4.67
CA LEU A 524 -2.92 16.00 3.69
C LEU A 524 -2.79 16.54 2.25
N ASP A 525 -3.48 17.64 1.95
CA ASP A 525 -3.39 18.34 0.67
C ASP A 525 -2.01 18.97 0.44
N GLU A 526 -1.35 19.41 1.51
CA GLU A 526 0.02 19.92 1.47
C GLU A 526 1.07 18.85 1.10
N VAL A 527 0.74 17.55 1.16
CA VAL A 527 1.70 16.48 0.84
C VAL A 527 1.83 16.32 -0.68
N PRO A 528 2.99 16.65 -1.28
CA PRO A 528 3.17 16.53 -2.72
C PRO A 528 3.29 15.05 -3.12
N SER A 529 2.57 14.68 -4.17
CA SER A 529 2.64 13.32 -4.72
C SER A 529 3.86 13.10 -5.63
N GLY A 530 4.41 14.17 -6.23
CA GLY A 530 5.54 14.07 -7.17
C GLY A 530 5.24 13.21 -8.40
N GLY A 531 3.96 12.98 -8.73
CA GLY A 531 3.54 12.08 -9.80
C GLY A 531 3.54 10.59 -9.45
N ASP A 532 3.96 10.20 -8.24
CA ASP A 532 3.99 8.79 -7.83
C ASP A 532 2.57 8.28 -7.51
N GLU A 533 2.14 7.26 -8.24
CA GLU A 533 0.83 6.61 -8.10
C GLU A 533 0.64 6.00 -6.71
N ILE A 534 1.70 5.44 -6.10
CA ILE A 534 1.63 4.81 -4.78
C ILE A 534 1.33 5.89 -3.72
N VAL A 535 1.99 7.04 -3.83
CA VAL A 535 1.75 8.18 -2.93
C VAL A 535 0.33 8.72 -3.11
N ARG A 536 -0.16 8.84 -4.35
CA ARG A 536 -1.54 9.27 -4.64
C ARG A 536 -2.58 8.31 -4.06
N ALA A 537 -2.40 7.00 -4.27
CA ALA A 537 -3.29 5.97 -3.77
C ALA A 537 -3.34 5.98 -2.23
N LYS A 538 -2.17 6.06 -1.58
CA LYS A 538 -2.10 6.13 -0.11
C LYS A 538 -2.73 7.41 0.43
N ARG A 539 -2.50 8.56 -0.22
CA ARG A 539 -3.15 9.83 0.14
C ARG A 539 -4.67 9.71 0.04
N LYS A 540 -5.20 9.19 -1.08
CA LYS A 540 -6.64 8.96 -1.27
C LYS A 540 -7.22 8.05 -0.19
N ALA A 541 -6.52 6.97 0.19
CA ALA A 541 -6.97 6.09 1.25
C ALA A 541 -7.07 6.80 2.62
N VAL A 542 -6.15 7.72 2.93
CA VAL A 542 -6.21 8.53 4.16
C VAL A 542 -7.34 9.56 4.08
N VAL A 543 -7.57 10.21 2.93
CA VAL A 543 -8.73 11.11 2.72
C VAL A 543 -10.03 10.37 3.04
N VAL A 544 -10.24 9.20 2.43
CA VAL A 544 -11.46 8.40 2.62
C VAL A 544 -11.65 8.06 4.10
N LYS A 545 -10.60 7.62 4.80
CA LYS A 545 -10.68 7.38 6.25
C LYS A 545 -11.13 8.63 7.02
N ILE A 546 -10.58 9.81 6.70
CA ILE A 546 -10.98 11.04 7.40
C ILE A 546 -12.45 11.36 7.10
N GLN A 547 -12.87 11.26 5.83
CA GLN A 547 -14.25 11.48 5.39
C GLN A 547 -15.22 10.51 6.07
N ASP A 548 -14.94 9.21 6.10
CA ASP A 548 -15.76 8.22 6.80
C ASP A 548 -15.94 8.58 8.30
N THR A 549 -14.94 9.22 8.90
CA THR A 549 -15.02 9.67 10.30
C THR A 549 -15.90 10.91 10.45
N LEU A 550 -15.81 11.86 9.52
CA LEU A 550 -16.65 13.05 9.49
C LEU A 550 -18.11 12.66 9.24
N ASP A 551 -18.36 11.77 8.28
CA ASP A 551 -19.69 11.25 7.97
C ASP A 551 -20.31 10.54 9.19
N ALA A 552 -19.51 9.79 9.96
CA ALA A 552 -19.96 9.16 11.20
C ALA A 552 -20.32 10.19 12.29
N LEU A 553 -19.62 11.33 12.36
CA LEU A 553 -19.97 12.42 13.27
C LEU A 553 -21.24 13.14 12.85
N ASP A 554 -21.40 13.38 11.55
CA ASP A 554 -22.61 14.00 10.99
C ASP A 554 -23.83 13.09 11.21
N GLN A 555 -23.67 11.77 11.08
CA GLN A 555 -24.70 10.78 11.42
C GLN A 555 -25.06 10.81 12.91
N LEU A 556 -24.06 10.78 13.81
CA LEU A 556 -24.30 10.88 15.25
C LEU A 556 -25.07 12.16 15.61
N GLN A 557 -24.71 13.29 15.00
CA GLN A 557 -25.42 14.54 15.18
C GLN A 557 -26.87 14.44 14.72
N ALA A 558 -27.11 13.89 13.52
CA ALA A 558 -28.45 13.73 12.96
C ALA A 558 -29.33 12.78 13.80
N ASP A 559 -28.76 11.68 14.32
CA ASP A 559 -29.45 10.73 15.18
C ASP A 559 -29.92 11.41 16.47
N GLN A 560 -29.04 12.14 17.16
CA GLN A 560 -29.40 12.85 18.40
C GLN A 560 -30.36 14.02 18.15
N GLU A 561 -30.25 14.70 17.01
CA GLU A 561 -31.22 15.73 16.60
C GLU A 561 -32.61 15.12 16.42
N SER A 562 -32.71 13.97 15.76
CA SER A 562 -33.98 13.27 15.53
C SER A 562 -34.65 12.83 16.82
N GLU A 563 -33.89 12.23 17.77
CA GLU A 563 -34.38 11.80 19.08
C GLU A 563 -35.01 12.97 19.88
N LEU A 564 -34.40 14.16 19.79
CA LEU A 564 -34.91 15.36 20.46
C LEU A 564 -36.19 15.89 19.79
N THR A 565 -36.26 15.87 18.45
CA THR A 565 -37.47 16.29 17.74
C THR A 565 -38.65 15.37 18.01
N GLU A 566 -38.43 14.05 18.06
CA GLU A 566 -39.47 13.07 18.36
C GLU A 566 -39.97 13.19 19.80
N SER A 567 -39.04 13.33 20.76
CA SER A 567 -39.37 13.51 22.18
C SER A 567 -40.10 14.81 22.46
N GLY A 568 -39.71 15.91 21.78
CA GLY A 568 -40.38 17.20 21.89
C GLY A 568 -41.78 17.21 21.28
N SER A 569 -41.99 16.51 20.17
CA SER A 569 -43.30 16.40 19.52
C SER A 569 -44.30 15.61 20.35
N ALA A 570 -43.87 14.55 21.04
CA ALA A 570 -44.75 13.75 21.89
C ALA A 570 -45.34 14.55 23.06
N LEU A 571 -44.56 15.46 23.65
CA LEU A 571 -45.03 16.31 24.76
C LEU A 571 -45.99 17.42 24.31
N ALA A 572 -45.84 17.94 23.09
CA ALA A 572 -46.74 18.95 22.56
C ALA A 572 -48.16 18.39 22.32
N ASP A 573 -48.28 17.15 21.83
CA ASP A 573 -49.57 16.49 21.60
C ASP A 573 -50.31 16.11 22.90
N GLU A 574 -49.60 15.80 23.99
CA GLU A 574 -50.27 15.57 25.29
C GLU A 574 -50.83 16.87 25.91
N SER A 575 -50.19 18.01 25.65
CA SER A 575 -50.65 19.30 26.18
C SER A 575 -51.90 19.87 25.48
N SER A 576 -52.16 19.48 24.23
CA SER A 576 -53.32 19.96 23.45
C SER A 576 -54.60 19.16 23.70
N ASN A 577 -54.51 17.98 24.33
CA ASN A 577 -55.65 17.13 24.68
C ASN A 577 -56.17 17.36 26.12
N ALA A 578 -55.55 18.28 26.88
CA ALA A 578 -55.91 18.58 28.27
C ALA A 578 -56.71 19.89 28.45
N GLU A 579 -57.05 20.59 27.36
CA GLU A 579 -58.02 21.70 27.31
C GLU A 579 -59.36 21.21 26.75
#